data_AF-A0A2V5SSK3-F1
#
_entry.id   AF-A0A2V5SSK3-F1
#
_cell.length_a   1.000
_cell.length_b   1.000
_cell.length_c   1.000
_cell.angle_alpha   90.00
_cell.angle_beta   90.00
_cell.angle_gamma   90.00
#
_symmetry.space_group_name_H-M   'P 1'
#
loop_
_entity.id
_entity.type
_entity.pdbx_description
1 polymer ?
#
loop_
_entity_poly.entity_id
_entity_poly.type
_entity_poly.pdbx_seq_one_letter_code
_entity_poly.pdbx_strand_id
1 'polypeptide(L)'
;MRSFFTYLSERCKWALKGIGGVCGGVSLIVGATLAVLLWFFPRWFHDHISDRMSAFVLGVVPLMAGASVFLVRWFVSSYPVYMQVRKTLETLSDKKKAERARAVQVCFERSAAILKEHHAVLLSFHALSRAEGHRLESNEEVAEVCDLIFGAGYDHPFEGISPGHVPEKDWVSFLKYVKHAPNINPEKGKDYLDAAERWREDHGYPSPPDDAGFVTLVARTLLRE
;
A
#
# COMPACT_ATOMS: atom_id res chain seq x y z
N MET A 1 6.42 4.06 14.94
CA MET A 1 6.23 3.68 16.36
C MET A 1 4.96 2.87 16.63
N ARG A 2 3.78 3.25 16.11
CA ARG A 2 2.53 2.47 16.29
C ARG A 2 2.68 0.98 15.91
N SER A 3 3.25 0.70 14.74
CA SER A 3 3.51 -0.66 14.23
C SER A 3 4.38 -1.53 15.15
N PHE A 4 5.34 -0.94 15.86
CA PHE A 4 6.24 -1.65 16.76
C PHE A 4 5.53 -2.07 18.06
N PHE A 5 4.65 -1.21 18.59
CA PHE A 5 3.82 -1.54 19.75
C PHE A 5 2.73 -2.55 19.43
N THR A 6 2.12 -2.50 18.23
CA THR A 6 1.18 -3.54 17.79
C THR A 6 1.85 -4.89 17.66
N TYR A 7 3.07 -4.91 17.08
CA TYR A 7 3.90 -6.12 17.00
C TYR A 7 4.24 -6.68 18.38
N LEU A 8 4.67 -5.85 19.33
CA LEU A 8 4.97 -6.29 20.71
C LEU A 8 3.73 -6.80 21.47
N SER A 9 2.57 -6.17 21.29
CA SER A 9 1.30 -6.58 21.93
C SER A 9 0.79 -7.92 21.40
N GLU A 10 0.78 -8.10 20.08
CA GLU A 10 0.48 -9.40 19.44
C GLU A 10 1.46 -10.48 19.95
N ARG A 11 2.75 -10.14 20.07
CA ARG A 11 3.80 -11.05 20.57
C ARG A 11 3.62 -11.48 22.02
N CYS A 12 3.23 -10.59 22.92
CA CYS A 12 2.91 -10.95 24.30
C CYS A 12 1.72 -11.92 24.37
N LYS A 13 0.68 -11.67 23.57
CA LYS A 13 -0.50 -12.56 23.50
C LYS A 13 -0.15 -13.94 22.96
N TRP A 14 0.75 -14.04 21.98
CA TRP A 14 1.22 -15.31 21.43
C TRP A 14 2.19 -16.06 22.36
N ALA A 15 3.07 -15.36 23.08
CA ALA A 15 3.97 -16.00 24.05
C ALA A 15 3.22 -16.64 25.23
N LEU A 16 2.06 -16.09 25.59
CA LEU A 16 1.16 -16.63 26.63
C LEU A 16 0.24 -17.75 26.12
N LYS A 17 0.12 -17.96 24.80
CA LYS A 17 -0.78 -18.96 24.21
C LYS A 17 0.00 -20.07 23.48
N GLY A 18 -0.10 -21.29 24.00
CA GLY A 18 0.42 -22.51 23.36
C GLY A 18 1.57 -23.18 24.11
N ILE A 19 2.14 -24.21 23.49
CA ILE A 19 3.16 -25.14 24.04
C ILE A 19 4.42 -24.39 24.57
N GLY A 20 4.66 -23.16 24.09
CA GLY A 20 5.78 -22.31 24.53
C GLY A 20 5.73 -21.85 25.98
N GLY A 21 4.53 -21.52 26.51
CA GLY A 21 4.37 -21.18 27.93
C GLY A 21 4.58 -22.39 28.84
N VAL A 22 4.22 -23.58 28.35
CA VAL A 22 4.41 -24.86 29.05
C VAL A 22 5.90 -25.21 29.11
N CYS A 23 6.65 -25.11 28.01
CA CYS A 23 8.09 -25.38 28.03
C CYS A 23 8.90 -24.37 28.87
N GLY A 24 8.50 -23.09 28.87
CA GLY A 24 9.11 -22.08 29.74
C GLY A 24 8.86 -22.37 31.22
N GLY A 25 7.62 -22.74 31.58
CA GLY A 25 7.26 -23.18 32.93
C GLY A 25 7.99 -24.45 33.35
N VAL A 26 8.09 -25.45 32.47
CA VAL A 26 8.80 -26.70 32.74
C VAL A 26 10.30 -26.47 32.94
N SER A 27 10.95 -25.60 32.14
CA SER A 27 12.35 -25.25 32.35
C SER A 27 12.60 -24.54 33.68
N LEU A 28 11.65 -23.71 34.13
CA LEU A 28 11.72 -22.99 35.40
C LEU A 28 11.52 -23.94 36.58
N ILE A 29 10.59 -24.89 36.46
CA ILE A 29 10.35 -25.96 37.45
C ILE A 29 11.57 -26.89 37.52
N VAL A 30 12.12 -27.33 36.39
CA VAL A 30 13.31 -28.20 36.36
C VAL A 30 14.53 -27.47 36.93
N GLY A 31 14.74 -26.21 36.56
CA GLY A 31 15.83 -25.38 37.11
C GLY A 31 15.70 -25.16 38.63
N ALA A 32 14.49 -24.87 39.11
CA ALA A 32 14.21 -24.76 40.55
C ALA A 32 14.43 -26.09 41.28
N THR A 33 14.01 -27.21 40.68
CA THR A 33 14.15 -28.55 41.28
C THR A 33 15.63 -28.95 41.38
N LEU A 34 16.43 -28.66 40.35
CA LEU A 34 17.88 -28.88 40.35
C LEU A 34 18.60 -28.01 41.39
N ALA A 35 18.19 -26.75 41.55
CA ALA A 35 18.74 -25.86 42.58
C ALA A 35 18.41 -26.36 44.00
N VAL A 36 17.19 -26.86 44.23
CA VAL A 36 16.80 -27.50 45.50
C VAL A 36 17.61 -28.78 45.74
N LEU A 37 17.76 -29.65 44.73
CA LEU A 37 18.56 -30.87 44.87
C LEU A 37 20.03 -30.57 45.18
N LEU A 38 20.63 -29.58 44.54
CA LEU A 38 21.99 -29.12 44.82
C LEU A 38 22.13 -28.53 46.23
N TRP A 39 21.08 -27.86 46.74
CA TRP A 39 21.04 -27.34 48.11
C TRP A 39 20.97 -28.45 49.17
N PHE A 40 20.34 -29.58 48.87
CA PHE A 40 20.16 -30.70 49.80
C PHE A 40 21.23 -31.80 49.69
N PHE A 41 22.14 -31.76 48.71
CA PHE A 41 23.22 -32.74 48.60
C PHE A 41 24.37 -32.45 49.59
N PRO A 42 24.77 -33.39 50.46
CA PRO A 42 25.69 -33.09 51.54
C PRO A 42 27.17 -33.26 51.17
N ARG A 43 27.99 -32.37 51.74
CA ARG A 43 29.41 -32.49 52.12
C ARG A 43 30.55 -32.15 51.16
N TRP A 44 30.38 -32.03 49.85
CA TRP A 44 31.57 -31.75 48.99
C TRP A 44 31.79 -30.27 48.62
N PHE A 45 30.73 -29.44 48.63
CA PHE A 45 30.82 -28.02 48.23
C PHE A 45 30.97 -27.02 49.39
N HIS A 46 30.65 -27.42 50.63
CA HIS A 46 30.63 -26.50 51.78
C HIS A 46 32.02 -26.18 52.34
N ASP A 47 33.05 -26.99 52.06
CA ASP A 47 34.33 -26.84 52.75
C ASP A 47 35.26 -25.77 52.14
N HIS A 48 35.00 -25.26 50.93
CA HIS A 48 35.94 -24.37 50.21
C HIS A 48 35.34 -23.05 49.69
N ILE A 49 34.06 -22.79 49.88
CA ILE A 49 33.39 -21.59 49.37
C ILE A 49 32.47 -21.01 50.45
N SER A 50 32.63 -19.73 50.78
CA SER A 50 31.75 -19.02 51.74
C SER A 50 30.28 -19.28 51.40
N ASP A 51 29.47 -19.70 52.38
CA ASP A 51 28.06 -20.10 52.18
C ASP A 51 27.22 -19.06 51.42
N ARG A 52 27.57 -17.77 51.53
CA ARG A 52 26.93 -16.67 50.80
C ARG A 52 27.21 -16.72 49.29
N MET A 53 28.40 -17.15 48.90
CA MET A 53 28.85 -17.25 47.52
C MET A 53 28.25 -18.49 46.83
N SER A 54 28.11 -19.60 47.57
CA SER A 54 27.40 -20.79 47.08
C SER A 54 25.92 -20.50 46.81
N ALA A 55 25.23 -19.84 47.76
CA ALA A 55 23.84 -19.44 47.59
C ALA A 55 23.62 -18.47 46.41
N PHE A 56 24.54 -17.53 46.22
CA PHE A 56 24.47 -16.58 45.11
C PHE A 56 24.69 -17.27 43.74
N VAL A 57 25.70 -18.14 43.63
CA VAL A 57 25.99 -18.86 42.38
C VAL A 57 24.86 -19.82 42.02
N LEU A 58 24.29 -20.55 42.99
CA LEU A 58 23.18 -21.47 42.78
C LEU A 58 21.86 -20.77 42.38
N GLY A 59 21.65 -19.51 42.80
CA GLY A 59 20.47 -18.73 42.40
C GLY A 59 20.65 -18.02 41.06
N VAL A 60 21.79 -17.35 40.86
CA VAL A 60 21.99 -16.43 39.74
C VAL A 60 22.32 -17.18 38.44
N VAL A 61 23.09 -18.27 38.50
CA VAL A 61 23.48 -19.01 37.29
C VAL A 61 22.29 -19.64 36.58
N PRO A 62 21.34 -20.33 37.26
CA PRO A 62 20.14 -20.85 36.60
C PRO A 62 19.21 -19.75 36.08
N LEU A 63 19.10 -18.62 36.79
CA LEU A 63 18.31 -17.47 36.34
C LEU A 63 18.89 -16.84 35.07
N MET A 64 20.21 -16.66 35.01
CA MET A 64 20.90 -16.12 33.84
C MET A 64 20.89 -17.10 32.66
N ALA A 65 21.01 -18.41 32.92
CA ALA A 65 20.87 -19.44 31.90
C ALA A 65 19.43 -19.54 31.35
N GLY A 66 18.43 -19.45 32.22
CA GLY A 66 17.02 -19.39 31.82
C GLY A 66 16.71 -18.12 31.03
N ALA A 67 17.23 -16.96 31.47
CA ALA A 67 17.09 -15.69 30.78
C ALA A 67 17.80 -15.67 29.43
N SER A 68 18.98 -16.27 29.30
CA SER A 68 19.71 -16.34 28.03
C SER A 68 19.02 -17.23 27.01
N VAL A 69 18.50 -18.39 27.42
CA VAL A 69 17.68 -19.27 26.55
C VAL A 69 16.37 -18.58 26.17
N PHE A 70 15.74 -17.86 27.11
CA PHE A 70 14.55 -17.06 26.82
C PHE A 70 14.84 -15.96 25.81
N LEU A 71 15.95 -15.21 25.96
CA LEU A 71 16.35 -14.15 25.03
C LEU A 71 16.74 -14.70 23.66
N VAL A 72 17.53 -15.77 23.59
CA VAL A 72 17.90 -16.41 22.31
C VAL A 72 16.65 -16.94 21.62
N ARG A 73 15.73 -17.57 22.34
CA ARG A 73 14.46 -18.02 21.76
C ARG A 73 13.57 -16.84 21.37
N TRP A 74 13.55 -15.77 22.15
CA TRP A 74 12.79 -14.56 21.86
C TRP A 74 13.31 -13.83 20.61
N PHE A 75 14.63 -13.78 20.39
CA PHE A 75 15.21 -13.12 19.22
C PHE A 75 15.28 -14.04 17.99
N VAL A 76 15.69 -15.30 18.14
CA VAL A 76 15.90 -16.24 17.02
C VAL A 76 14.60 -16.87 16.53
N SER A 77 13.63 -17.20 17.39
CA SER A 77 12.33 -17.75 16.96
C SER A 77 11.49 -16.73 16.17
N SER A 78 11.83 -15.46 16.29
CA SER A 78 11.07 -14.33 15.78
C SER A 78 11.44 -13.94 14.36
N TYR A 79 12.69 -14.18 14.01
CA TYR A 79 13.26 -13.89 12.71
C TYR A 79 12.59 -14.67 11.57
N PRO A 80 12.36 -16.00 11.64
CA PRO A 80 11.70 -16.71 10.54
C PRO A 80 10.26 -16.25 10.31
N VAL A 81 9.52 -15.94 11.38
CA VAL A 81 8.15 -15.40 11.29
C VAL A 81 8.16 -14.00 10.68
N TYR A 82 9.08 -13.13 11.10
CA TYR A 82 9.25 -11.81 10.49
C TYR A 82 9.60 -11.92 9.00
N MET A 83 10.52 -12.82 8.63
CA MET A 83 10.89 -13.06 7.24
C MET A 83 9.72 -13.61 6.41
N GLN A 84 8.87 -14.47 7.00
CA GLN A 84 7.65 -14.94 6.34
C GLN A 84 6.67 -13.78 6.10
N VAL A 85 6.37 -12.99 7.13
CA VAL A 85 5.48 -11.82 7.02
C VAL A 85 6.01 -10.82 5.99
N ARG A 86 7.31 -10.55 6.02
CA ARG A 86 7.97 -9.67 5.05
C ARG A 86 7.83 -10.20 3.62
N LYS A 87 8.12 -11.48 3.39
CA LYS A 87 7.92 -12.12 2.08
C LYS A 87 6.47 -12.03 1.62
N THR A 88 5.50 -12.28 2.51
CA THR A 88 4.08 -12.14 2.18
C THR A 88 3.71 -10.70 1.83
N LEU A 89 4.28 -9.72 2.52
CA LEU A 89 4.04 -8.30 2.24
C LEU A 89 4.65 -7.88 0.89
N GLU A 90 5.86 -8.36 0.59
CA GLU A 90 6.54 -8.18 -0.70
C GLU A 90 5.73 -8.81 -1.84
N THR A 91 5.27 -10.06 -1.70
CA THR A 91 4.46 -10.72 -2.74
C THR A 91 3.10 -10.06 -2.94
N LEU A 92 2.46 -9.56 -1.88
CA LEU A 92 1.22 -8.79 -1.99
C LEU A 92 1.45 -7.44 -2.68
N SER A 93 2.56 -6.76 -2.38
CA SER A 93 2.94 -5.52 -3.04
C SER A 93 3.21 -5.74 -4.53
N ASP A 94 3.95 -6.79 -4.88
CA ASP A 94 4.25 -7.15 -6.27
C ASP A 94 2.97 -7.52 -7.04
N LYS A 95 2.09 -8.31 -6.41
CA LYS A 95 0.79 -8.66 -6.99
C LYS A 95 -0.06 -7.41 -7.26
N LYS A 96 -0.13 -6.48 -6.29
CA LYS A 96 -0.87 -5.23 -6.46
C LYS A 96 -0.28 -4.37 -7.58
N LYS A 97 1.05 -4.29 -7.68
CA LYS A 97 1.73 -3.57 -8.77
C LYS A 97 1.41 -4.18 -10.13
N ALA A 98 1.40 -5.51 -10.23
CA ALA A 98 1.03 -6.21 -11.45
C ALA A 98 -0.44 -6.01 -11.84
N GLU A 99 -1.36 -6.00 -10.86
CA GLU A 99 -2.78 -5.71 -11.09
C GLU A 99 -3.00 -4.29 -11.61
N ARG A 100 -2.28 -3.30 -11.06
CA ARG A 100 -2.33 -1.90 -11.53
C ARG A 100 -1.82 -1.74 -12.95
N ALA A 101 -0.64 -2.31 -13.25
CA ALA A 101 -0.09 -2.28 -14.61
C ALA A 101 -1.04 -2.94 -15.62
N ARG A 102 -1.70 -4.04 -15.22
CA ARG A 102 -2.72 -4.69 -16.04
C ARG A 102 -3.95 -3.79 -16.24
N ALA A 103 -4.40 -3.07 -15.22
CA ALA A 103 -5.53 -2.15 -15.32
C ALA A 103 -5.25 -1.00 -16.31
N VAL A 104 -4.06 -0.39 -16.21
CA VAL A 104 -3.57 0.63 -17.15
C VAL A 104 -3.58 0.09 -18.58
N GLN A 105 -2.94 -1.07 -18.80
CA GLN A 105 -2.85 -1.67 -20.13
C GLN A 105 -4.22 -1.99 -20.74
N VAL A 106 -5.14 -2.56 -19.95
CA VAL A 106 -6.51 -2.87 -20.41
C VAL A 106 -7.29 -1.60 -20.74
N CYS A 107 -7.13 -0.53 -19.95
CA CYS A 107 -7.78 0.75 -20.21
C CYS A 107 -7.24 1.39 -21.50
N PHE A 108 -5.92 1.35 -21.71
CA PHE A 108 -5.29 1.80 -22.95
C PHE A 108 -5.80 1.01 -24.15
N GLU A 109 -5.77 -0.32 -24.11
CA GLU A 109 -6.20 -1.17 -25.24
C GLU A 109 -7.65 -0.91 -25.64
N ARG A 110 -8.54 -0.73 -24.66
CA ARG A 110 -9.94 -0.35 -24.91
C ARG A 110 -10.05 1.04 -25.53
N SER A 111 -9.31 2.02 -25.00
CA SER A 111 -9.30 3.39 -25.54
C SER A 111 -8.81 3.41 -26.99
N ALA A 112 -7.70 2.72 -27.27
CA ALA A 112 -7.12 2.61 -28.60
C ALA A 112 -8.06 1.88 -29.58
N ALA A 113 -8.77 0.82 -29.13
CA ALA A 113 -9.76 0.14 -29.95
C ALA A 113 -10.91 1.07 -30.35
N ILE A 114 -11.44 1.84 -29.40
CA ILE A 114 -12.51 2.82 -29.65
C ILE A 114 -12.03 3.92 -30.60
N LEU A 115 -10.82 4.43 -30.42
CA LEU A 115 -10.25 5.44 -31.31
C LEU A 115 -10.03 4.87 -32.71
N LYS A 116 -9.51 3.66 -32.84
CA LYS A 116 -9.33 3.02 -34.15
C LYS A 116 -10.65 2.94 -34.93
N GLU A 117 -11.75 2.60 -34.28
CA GLU A 117 -13.06 2.47 -34.92
C GLU A 117 -13.75 3.83 -35.19
N HIS A 118 -13.54 4.82 -34.32
CA HIS A 118 -14.35 6.04 -34.30
C HIS A 118 -13.54 7.36 -34.26
N HIS A 119 -12.23 7.36 -34.58
CA HIS A 119 -11.35 8.54 -34.46
C HIS A 119 -11.85 9.80 -35.19
N ALA A 120 -12.61 9.63 -36.28
CA ALA A 120 -13.17 10.75 -37.04
C ALA A 120 -14.21 11.55 -36.25
N VAL A 121 -14.92 10.89 -35.33
CA VAL A 121 -16.06 11.46 -34.59
C VAL A 121 -15.72 11.65 -33.11
N LEU A 122 -14.89 10.78 -32.53
CA LEU A 122 -14.54 10.82 -31.11
C LEU A 122 -13.16 11.42 -30.87
N LEU A 123 -13.09 12.29 -29.87
CA LEU A 123 -11.86 12.77 -29.27
C LEU A 123 -11.29 11.75 -28.28
N SER A 124 -9.99 11.83 -28.01
CA SER A 124 -9.28 10.95 -27.08
C SER A 124 -9.87 10.95 -25.68
N PHE A 125 -10.42 12.07 -25.20
CA PHE A 125 -11.12 12.12 -23.91
C PHE A 125 -12.33 11.18 -23.86
N HIS A 126 -13.16 11.16 -24.91
CA HIS A 126 -14.34 10.30 -24.97
C HIS A 126 -13.95 8.83 -24.98
N ALA A 127 -12.88 8.48 -25.70
CA ALA A 127 -12.36 7.13 -25.71
C ALA A 127 -11.87 6.69 -24.32
N LEU A 128 -11.12 7.56 -23.62
CA LEU A 128 -10.67 7.31 -22.25
C LEU A 128 -11.85 7.12 -21.28
N SER A 129 -12.88 7.97 -21.39
CA SER A 129 -14.07 7.85 -20.55
C SER A 129 -14.82 6.53 -20.79
N ARG A 130 -15.04 6.16 -22.06
CA ARG A 130 -15.70 4.90 -22.45
C ARG A 130 -14.88 3.67 -22.08
N ALA A 131 -13.55 3.78 -22.08
CA ALA A 131 -12.64 2.74 -21.62
C ALA A 131 -12.59 2.61 -20.08
N GLU A 132 -13.48 3.30 -19.37
CA GLU A 132 -13.60 3.30 -17.93
C GLU A 132 -12.39 3.89 -17.18
N GLY A 133 -11.75 4.94 -17.74
CA GLY A 133 -10.61 5.61 -17.08
C GLY A 133 -10.88 6.08 -15.65
N HIS A 134 -12.15 6.35 -15.30
CA HIS A 134 -12.58 6.68 -13.93
C HIS A 134 -12.38 5.54 -12.90
N ARG A 135 -12.15 4.29 -13.34
CA ARG A 135 -11.90 3.12 -12.47
C ARG A 135 -10.45 2.98 -12.04
N LEU A 136 -9.52 3.73 -12.63
CA LEU A 136 -8.12 3.72 -12.23
C LEU A 136 -7.97 4.25 -10.79
N GLU A 137 -6.99 3.74 -10.06
CA GLU A 137 -6.84 4.01 -8.62
C GLU A 137 -6.16 5.35 -8.35
N SER A 138 -5.36 5.84 -9.29
CA SER A 138 -4.46 6.98 -9.08
C SER A 138 -4.30 7.86 -10.32
N ASN A 139 -3.92 9.13 -10.12
CA ASN A 139 -3.71 10.06 -11.24
C ASN A 139 -2.50 9.64 -12.08
N GLU A 140 -1.50 9.03 -11.45
CA GLU A 140 -0.33 8.48 -12.12
C GLU A 140 -0.73 7.38 -13.12
N GLU A 141 -1.68 6.51 -12.76
CA GLU A 141 -2.23 5.50 -13.68
C GLU A 141 -2.99 6.14 -14.85
N VAL A 142 -3.75 7.22 -14.61
CA VAL A 142 -4.44 7.96 -15.68
C VAL A 142 -3.44 8.63 -16.61
N ALA A 143 -2.39 9.24 -16.06
CA ALA A 143 -1.32 9.86 -16.83
C ALA A 143 -0.61 8.85 -17.72
N GLU A 144 -0.28 7.68 -17.18
CA GLU A 144 0.33 6.59 -17.96
C GLU A 144 -0.57 6.16 -19.14
N VAL A 145 -1.89 6.02 -18.93
CA VAL A 145 -2.81 5.73 -20.04
C VAL A 145 -2.83 6.87 -21.07
N CYS A 146 -2.82 8.13 -20.63
CA CYS A 146 -2.83 9.29 -21.53
C CYS A 146 -1.56 9.36 -22.38
N ASP A 147 -0.39 9.10 -21.78
CA ASP A 147 0.90 9.03 -22.47
C ASP A 147 0.93 7.88 -23.48
N LEU A 148 0.36 6.71 -23.16
CA LEU A 148 0.24 5.59 -24.08
C LEU A 148 -0.67 5.91 -25.28
N ILE A 149 -1.80 6.59 -25.04
CA ILE A 149 -2.71 7.05 -26.10
C ILE A 149 -1.99 8.04 -27.02
N PHE A 150 -1.28 9.01 -26.44
CA PHE A 150 -0.51 9.99 -27.20
C PHE A 150 0.64 9.34 -27.99
N GLY A 151 1.38 8.42 -27.37
CA GLY A 151 2.44 7.65 -28.01
C GLY A 151 1.95 6.74 -29.14
N ALA A 152 0.67 6.36 -29.13
CA ALA A 152 0.03 5.64 -30.23
C ALA A 152 -0.38 6.54 -31.41
N GLY A 153 -0.13 7.85 -31.33
CA GLY A 153 -0.39 8.83 -32.40
C GLY A 153 -1.75 9.52 -32.34
N TYR A 154 -2.45 9.44 -31.20
CA TYR A 154 -3.71 10.15 -30.98
C TYR A 154 -3.49 11.43 -30.16
N ASP A 155 -4.48 12.32 -30.14
CA ASP A 155 -4.44 13.53 -29.28
C ASP A 155 -4.36 13.14 -27.80
N HIS A 156 -3.73 13.95 -26.96
CA HIS A 156 -3.67 13.66 -25.53
C HIS A 156 -5.07 13.85 -24.90
N PRO A 157 -5.63 12.90 -24.12
CA PRO A 157 -7.01 12.99 -23.62
C PRO A 157 -7.37 14.28 -22.87
N PHE A 158 -6.41 14.86 -22.14
CA PHE A 158 -6.57 16.13 -21.41
C PHE A 158 -5.97 17.35 -22.12
N GLU A 159 -5.57 17.22 -23.38
CA GLU A 159 -5.10 18.35 -24.18
C GLU A 159 -6.14 19.48 -24.19
N GLY A 160 -5.71 20.73 -24.03
CA GLY A 160 -6.60 21.90 -23.98
C GLY A 160 -7.37 22.10 -22.66
N ILE A 161 -7.48 21.09 -21.79
CA ILE A 161 -8.12 21.22 -20.47
C ILE A 161 -7.06 21.33 -19.37
N SER A 162 -6.04 20.48 -19.41
CA SER A 162 -4.93 20.51 -18.46
C SER A 162 -3.81 21.43 -18.98
N PRO A 163 -3.12 22.20 -18.12
CA PRO A 163 -3.31 22.28 -16.66
C PRO A 163 -4.33 23.31 -16.20
N GLY A 164 -4.88 24.13 -17.10
CA GLY A 164 -5.62 25.36 -16.77
C GLY A 164 -6.98 25.15 -16.10
N HIS A 165 -7.77 24.20 -16.60
CA HIS A 165 -9.12 23.93 -16.11
C HIS A 165 -9.14 22.74 -15.13
N VAL A 166 -8.46 21.66 -15.52
CA VAL A 166 -8.34 20.44 -14.69
C VAL A 166 -6.87 20.05 -14.58
N PRO A 167 -6.22 20.33 -13.44
CA PRO A 167 -4.83 19.96 -13.24
C PRO A 167 -4.67 18.44 -13.05
N GLU A 168 -3.48 17.93 -13.34
CA GLU A 168 -3.17 16.48 -13.29
C GLU A 168 -3.50 15.81 -11.95
N LYS A 169 -3.27 16.52 -10.84
CA LYS A 169 -3.62 16.07 -9.48
C LYS A 169 -5.11 15.75 -9.28
N ASP A 170 -5.98 16.22 -10.17
CA ASP A 170 -7.43 16.06 -10.07
C ASP A 170 -8.01 15.16 -11.16
N TRP A 171 -7.21 14.58 -12.07
CA TRP A 171 -7.71 13.86 -13.24
C TRP A 171 -8.65 12.69 -12.91
N VAL A 172 -8.30 11.83 -11.95
CA VAL A 172 -9.19 10.72 -11.52
C VAL A 172 -10.49 11.25 -10.91
N SER A 173 -10.38 12.27 -10.07
CA SER A 173 -11.53 12.88 -9.40
C SER A 173 -12.48 13.50 -10.42
N PHE A 174 -11.93 14.20 -11.41
CA PHE A 174 -12.67 14.76 -12.51
C PHE A 174 -13.34 13.67 -13.35
N LEU A 175 -12.63 12.62 -13.76
CA LEU A 175 -13.22 11.50 -14.51
C LEU A 175 -14.41 10.86 -13.77
N LYS A 176 -14.33 10.73 -12.44
CA LYS A 176 -15.44 10.25 -11.60
C LYS A 176 -16.60 11.25 -11.57
N TYR A 177 -16.31 12.54 -11.42
CA TYR A 177 -17.32 13.60 -11.46
C TYR A 177 -18.09 13.59 -12.78
N VAL A 178 -17.39 13.60 -13.90
CA VAL A 178 -18.01 13.63 -15.23
C VAL A 178 -18.79 12.33 -15.51
N LYS A 179 -18.35 11.17 -15.00
CA LYS A 179 -19.09 9.90 -15.15
C LYS A 179 -20.36 9.82 -14.31
N HIS A 180 -20.39 10.43 -13.14
CA HIS A 180 -21.51 10.33 -12.19
C HIS A 180 -22.47 11.52 -12.24
N ALA A 181 -22.12 12.59 -12.95
CA ALA A 181 -22.99 13.74 -13.11
C ALA A 181 -24.21 13.40 -13.99
N PRO A 182 -25.44 13.64 -13.52
CA PRO A 182 -26.67 13.19 -14.19
C PRO A 182 -26.95 13.87 -15.53
N ASN A 183 -26.36 15.05 -15.77
CA ASN A 183 -26.59 15.88 -16.95
C ASN A 183 -25.32 16.03 -17.81
N ILE A 184 -24.38 15.10 -17.69
CA ILE A 184 -23.11 15.15 -18.43
C ILE A 184 -22.92 13.83 -19.14
N ASN A 185 -22.77 13.87 -20.46
CA ASN A 185 -22.36 12.70 -21.22
C ASN A 185 -20.85 12.80 -21.55
N PRO A 186 -19.96 12.19 -20.74
CA PRO A 186 -18.53 12.23 -21.04
C PRO A 186 -18.13 11.48 -22.32
N GLU A 187 -19.04 10.66 -22.86
CA GLU A 187 -18.74 9.73 -23.92
C GLU A 187 -18.99 10.31 -25.31
N LYS A 188 -19.62 11.49 -25.41
CA LYS A 188 -19.90 12.22 -26.66
C LYS A 188 -20.06 13.73 -26.41
N GLY A 189 -19.73 14.53 -27.43
CA GLY A 189 -20.07 15.96 -27.48
C GLY A 189 -19.26 16.82 -26.51
N LYS A 190 -19.72 18.05 -26.28
CA LYS A 190 -18.96 19.03 -25.49
C LYS A 190 -19.19 18.99 -23.97
N ASP A 191 -20.08 18.15 -23.45
CA ASP A 191 -20.52 18.22 -22.04
C ASP A 191 -19.36 18.14 -21.03
N TYR A 192 -18.30 17.41 -21.36
CA TYR A 192 -17.11 17.31 -20.50
C TYR A 192 -16.28 18.60 -20.44
N LEU A 193 -16.37 19.46 -21.46
CA LEU A 193 -15.71 20.77 -21.49
C LEU A 193 -16.45 21.75 -20.58
N ASP A 194 -17.79 21.76 -20.66
CA ASP A 194 -18.63 22.51 -19.73
C ASP A 194 -18.40 22.01 -18.27
N ALA A 195 -18.20 20.70 -18.11
CA ALA A 195 -17.84 20.10 -16.82
C ALA A 195 -16.45 20.55 -16.33
N ALA A 196 -15.47 20.68 -17.22
CA ALA A 196 -14.13 21.15 -16.89
C ALA A 196 -14.12 22.63 -16.47
N GLU A 197 -14.93 23.47 -17.12
CA GLU A 197 -15.10 24.86 -16.71
C GLU A 197 -15.75 24.97 -15.33
N ARG A 198 -16.83 24.21 -15.07
CA ARG A 198 -17.44 24.15 -13.73
C ARG A 198 -16.48 23.62 -12.68
N TRP A 199 -15.69 22.60 -13.02
CA TRP A 199 -14.67 22.06 -12.11
C TRP A 199 -13.69 23.14 -11.67
N ARG A 200 -13.21 23.96 -12.62
CA ARG A 200 -12.32 25.09 -12.36
C ARG A 200 -12.96 26.08 -11.38
N GLU A 201 -14.20 26.48 -11.63
CA GLU A 201 -14.95 27.43 -10.80
C GLU A 201 -15.16 26.89 -9.38
N ASP A 202 -15.63 25.65 -9.26
CA ASP A 202 -15.94 25.00 -7.98
C ASP A 202 -14.68 24.81 -7.11
N HIS A 203 -13.52 24.59 -7.74
CA HIS A 203 -12.23 24.40 -7.04
C HIS A 203 -11.43 25.70 -6.88
N GLY A 204 -11.94 26.84 -7.38
CA GLY A 204 -11.32 28.15 -7.25
C GLY A 204 -10.00 28.29 -8.02
N TYR A 205 -9.84 27.56 -9.13
CA TYR A 205 -8.65 27.69 -9.97
C TYR A 205 -8.68 28.99 -10.77
N PRO A 206 -7.53 29.69 -10.92
CA PRO A 206 -7.48 30.92 -11.68
C PRO A 206 -7.76 30.65 -13.16
N SER A 207 -8.35 31.64 -13.84
CA SER A 207 -8.50 31.57 -15.31
C SER A 207 -7.13 31.37 -15.95
N PRO A 208 -6.99 30.46 -16.92
CA PRO A 208 -5.71 30.26 -17.57
C PRO A 208 -5.28 31.55 -18.29
N PRO A 209 -3.98 31.92 -18.25
CA PRO A 209 -3.49 33.11 -18.95
C PRO A 209 -3.55 32.94 -20.48
N ASP A 210 -3.62 31.70 -20.97
CA ASP A 210 -3.81 31.34 -22.37
C ASP A 210 -4.85 30.22 -22.49
N ASP A 211 -6.03 30.57 -23.00
CA ASP A 211 -7.15 29.66 -23.23
C ASP A 211 -7.24 29.20 -24.71
N ALA A 212 -6.25 29.51 -25.55
CA ALA A 212 -6.29 29.16 -26.97
C ALA A 212 -6.45 27.64 -27.19
N GLY A 213 -5.84 26.81 -26.34
CA GLY A 213 -5.98 25.36 -26.37
C GLY A 213 -7.41 24.90 -26.06
N PHE A 214 -8.05 25.48 -25.04
CA PHE A 214 -9.43 25.16 -24.66
C PHE A 214 -10.42 25.61 -25.73
N VAL A 215 -10.26 26.83 -26.27
CA VAL A 215 -11.11 27.36 -27.35
C VAL A 215 -10.99 26.52 -28.62
N THR A 216 -9.78 26.11 -28.99
CA THR A 216 -9.54 25.23 -30.13
C THR A 216 -10.18 23.86 -29.94
N LEU A 217 -10.13 23.33 -28.73
CA LEU A 217 -10.76 22.06 -28.38
C LEU A 217 -12.29 22.15 -28.49
N VAL A 218 -12.91 23.18 -27.91
CA VAL A 218 -14.36 23.43 -28.03
C VAL A 218 -14.78 23.51 -29.49
N ALA A 219 -14.05 24.26 -30.32
CA ALA A 219 -14.33 24.36 -31.75
C ALA A 219 -14.20 23.01 -32.46
N ARG A 220 -13.16 22.21 -32.14
CA ARG A 220 -12.94 20.88 -32.71
C ARG A 220 -14.07 19.91 -32.32
N THR A 221 -14.57 19.97 -31.09
CA THR A 221 -15.67 19.13 -30.62
C THR A 221 -16.98 19.48 -31.34
N LEU A 222 -17.27 20.77 -31.52
CA LEU A 222 -18.47 21.24 -32.23
C LEU A 222 -18.49 20.86 -33.71
N LEU A 223 -17.33 20.75 -34.36
CA LEU A 223 -17.23 20.31 -35.77
C LEU A 223 -17.43 18.80 -35.95
N ARG A 224 -17.43 18.02 -34.85
CA ARG A 224 -17.56 16.56 -34.86
C ARG A 224 -18.93 16.06 -34.35
N GLU A 225 -19.80 16.96 -33.89
CA GLU A 225 -21.21 16.71 -33.57
C GLU A 225 -22.09 16.69 -34.84
#